data_AF-A0A813IFT0-F1
#
_entry.id   AF-A0A813IFT0-F1
#
_cell.length_a   1.000
_cell.length_b   1.000
_cell.length_c   1.000
_cell.angle_alpha   90.00
_cell.angle_beta   90.00
_cell.angle_gamma   90.00
#
_symmetry.space_group_name_H-M   'P 1'
#
loop_
_entity.id
_entity.type
_entity.pdbx_description
1 polymer ?
#
loop_
_entity_poly.entity_id
_entity_poly.type
_entity_poly.pdbx_seq_one_letter_code
_entity_poly.pdbx_strand_id
1 'polypeptide(L)'
;MNGLLTKPVNASSPQFQAQSSFPADKESLWTYPPSSDGWIWAHNALRAELQQMTLLIAHLGDRKLETWEVHSMRAWWACHELHVHDHHQNEDEIMTPEMATRINLPAKLTTDHQGLISRMEALKVLFSNLTSAKELFFAWSEYQVSMLPHLFEEEQIALPLLRAFFTPPRRPRWSARSSKWGSPRRSAPSSTGWAPQTPTPPTPTL
;
A
#
# COMPACT_ATOMS: atom_id res chain seq x y z
N MET A 1 -18.35 1.08 11.60
CA MET A 1 -17.52 1.47 12.76
C MET A 1 -16.60 2.60 12.32
N ASN A 2 -16.36 3.61 13.15
CA ASN A 2 -15.46 4.71 12.80
C ASN A 2 -14.00 4.25 12.96
N GLY A 3 -13.37 3.79 11.88
CA GLY A 3 -11.97 3.34 11.87
C GLY A 3 -10.98 4.37 12.41
N LEU A 4 -11.30 5.68 12.41
CA LEU A 4 -10.46 6.72 13.02
C LEU A 4 -10.31 6.59 14.55
N LEU A 5 -11.12 5.75 15.19
CA LEU A 5 -11.05 5.45 16.61
C LEU A 5 -10.36 4.11 16.90
N THR A 6 -9.83 3.44 15.88
CA THR A 6 -9.09 2.20 16.07
C THR A 6 -7.90 2.44 16.98
N LYS A 7 -7.77 1.62 18.02
CA LYS A 7 -6.62 1.69 18.92
C LYS A 7 -5.45 0.89 18.32
N PRO A 8 -4.19 1.29 18.60
CA PRO A 8 -3.05 0.47 18.25
C PRO A 8 -3.22 -0.96 18.75
N VAL A 9 -2.93 -1.92 17.89
CA VAL A 9 -3.00 -3.34 18.22
C VAL A 9 -1.86 -3.73 19.17
N ASN A 10 -2.14 -4.65 20.11
CA ASN A 10 -1.09 -5.36 20.82
C ASN A 10 -0.58 -6.52 19.95
N ALA A 11 0.52 -6.28 19.21
CA ALA A 11 1.07 -7.26 18.28
C ALA A 11 1.59 -8.55 18.95
N SER A 12 1.86 -8.53 20.26
CA SER A 12 2.24 -9.72 21.03
C SER A 12 1.05 -10.56 21.50
N SER A 13 -0.19 -10.16 21.18
CA SER A 13 -1.38 -10.93 21.55
C SER A 13 -1.40 -12.28 20.80
N PRO A 14 -1.56 -13.43 21.50
CA PRO A 14 -1.59 -14.74 20.87
C PRO A 14 -2.66 -14.91 19.78
N GLN A 15 -3.73 -14.10 19.82
CA GLN A 15 -4.79 -14.17 18.82
C GLN A 15 -4.30 -13.87 17.39
N PHE A 16 -3.24 -13.05 17.26
CA PHE A 16 -2.67 -12.70 15.96
C PHE A 16 -1.59 -13.68 15.49
N GLN A 17 -1.21 -14.67 16.30
CA GLN A 17 -0.18 -15.65 15.96
C GLN A 17 -0.78 -16.79 15.12
N ALA A 18 -0.43 -16.89 13.84
CA ALA A 18 -0.86 -18.01 13.00
C ALA A 18 0.00 -19.28 13.22
N GLN A 19 1.32 -19.10 13.42
CA GLN A 19 2.26 -20.20 13.54
C GLN A 19 3.30 -19.93 14.64
N SER A 20 3.46 -20.82 15.62
CA SER A 20 4.39 -20.62 16.75
C SER A 20 5.87 -20.47 16.36
N SER A 21 6.26 -20.92 15.16
CA SER A 21 7.61 -20.78 14.59
C SER A 21 7.98 -19.35 14.17
N PHE A 22 7.01 -18.43 14.11
CA PHE A 22 7.22 -17.04 13.70
C PHE A 22 6.75 -16.06 14.79
N PRO A 23 7.45 -15.97 15.94
CA PRO A 23 7.04 -15.10 17.04
C PRO A 23 7.02 -13.62 16.64
N ALA A 24 6.18 -12.84 17.36
CA ALA A 24 6.01 -11.39 17.21
C ALA A 24 7.14 -10.57 17.89
N ASP A 25 8.40 -10.80 17.52
CA ASP A 25 9.62 -10.29 18.15
C ASP A 25 10.53 -9.51 17.18
N LYS A 26 10.05 -9.17 15.98
CA LYS A 26 10.85 -8.56 14.91
C LYS A 26 10.81 -7.03 14.88
N GLU A 27 9.94 -6.38 15.67
CA GLU A 27 9.79 -4.91 15.69
C GLU A 27 11.13 -4.20 15.92
N SER A 28 11.94 -4.67 16.87
CA SER A 28 13.23 -4.05 17.20
C SER A 28 14.28 -4.17 16.09
N LEU A 29 14.03 -4.95 15.04
CA LEU A 29 14.92 -5.06 13.89
C LEU A 29 14.72 -3.91 12.90
N TRP A 30 13.59 -3.20 12.97
CA TRP A 30 13.30 -2.05 12.12
C TRP A 30 14.06 -0.82 12.62
N THR A 31 15.00 -0.32 11.82
CA THR A 31 15.89 0.79 12.21
C THR A 31 15.29 2.18 12.02
N TYR A 32 14.02 2.26 11.61
CA TYR A 32 13.29 3.49 11.38
C TYR A 32 11.91 3.42 12.05
N PRO A 33 11.35 4.57 12.47
CA PRO A 33 10.05 4.61 13.11
C PRO A 33 8.95 4.22 12.12
N PRO A 34 7.79 3.71 12.58
CA PRO A 34 6.66 3.38 11.70
C PRO A 34 6.25 4.54 10.78
N SER A 35 6.34 5.80 11.23
CA SER A 35 6.03 6.99 10.42
C SER A 35 6.92 7.19 9.18
N SER A 36 8.03 6.46 9.09
CA SER A 36 8.94 6.46 7.95
C SER A 36 8.78 5.21 7.07
N ASP A 37 7.76 4.40 7.32
CA ASP A 37 7.42 3.26 6.47
C ASP A 37 6.83 3.72 5.13
N GLY A 38 7.13 2.98 4.06
CA GLY A 38 6.59 3.28 2.73
C GLY A 38 5.07 3.14 2.67
N TRP A 39 4.51 2.25 3.49
CA TRP A 39 3.06 2.12 3.64
C TRP A 39 2.44 3.43 4.17
N ILE A 40 3.01 4.01 5.22
CA ILE A 40 2.58 5.31 5.77
C ILE A 40 2.75 6.44 4.75
N TRP A 41 3.82 6.41 3.96
CA TRP A 41 4.02 7.43 2.92
C TRP A 41 2.95 7.36 1.82
N ALA A 42 2.58 6.16 1.38
CA ALA A 42 1.48 5.97 0.44
C ALA A 42 0.16 6.50 1.02
N HIS A 43 -0.16 6.16 2.28
CA HIS A 43 -1.35 6.66 2.96
C HIS A 43 -1.36 8.18 3.11
N ASN A 44 -0.22 8.78 3.42
CA ASN A 44 -0.11 10.23 3.54
C ASN A 44 -0.29 10.92 2.19
N ALA A 45 0.19 10.33 1.09
CA ALA A 45 -0.07 10.83 -0.25
C ALA A 45 -1.58 10.77 -0.57
N LEU A 46 -2.25 9.66 -0.27
CA LEU A 46 -3.70 9.53 -0.43
C LEU A 46 -4.46 10.56 0.42
N ARG A 47 -4.10 10.75 1.70
CA ARG A 47 -4.69 11.80 2.55
C ARG A 47 -4.53 13.19 1.96
N ALA A 48 -3.35 13.51 1.44
CA ALA A 48 -3.09 14.80 0.81
C ALA A 48 -3.95 14.99 -0.44
N GLU A 49 -4.01 13.98 -1.33
CA GLU A 49 -4.87 13.99 -2.52
C GLU A 49 -6.34 14.21 -2.15
N LEU A 50 -6.83 13.46 -1.15
CA LEU A 50 -8.18 13.59 -0.65
C LEU A 50 -8.47 15.02 -0.18
N GLN A 51 -7.60 15.57 0.66
CA GLN A 51 -7.75 16.92 1.19
C GLN A 51 -7.75 17.98 0.08
N GLN A 52 -6.83 17.88 -0.88
CA GLN A 52 -6.72 18.85 -1.98
C GLN A 52 -7.99 18.89 -2.83
N MET A 53 -8.55 17.74 -3.19
CA MET A 53 -9.80 17.71 -3.96
C MET A 53 -11.00 18.21 -3.14
N THR A 54 -11.06 17.96 -1.83
CA THR A 54 -12.10 18.58 -0.97
C THR A 54 -12.03 20.10 -1.00
N LEU A 55 -10.83 20.67 -0.86
CA LEU A 55 -10.63 22.11 -0.91
C LEU A 55 -11.01 22.67 -2.29
N LEU A 56 -10.65 21.96 -3.36
CA LEU A 56 -11.01 22.34 -4.72
C LEU A 56 -12.53 22.32 -4.94
N ILE A 57 -13.22 21.25 -4.54
CA ILE A 57 -14.69 21.16 -4.64
C ILE A 57 -15.36 22.30 -3.89
N ALA A 58 -14.91 22.60 -2.67
CA ALA A 58 -15.43 23.69 -1.87
C ALA A 58 -15.17 25.07 -2.51
N HIS A 59 -13.98 25.28 -3.06
CA HIS A 59 -13.60 26.53 -3.72
C HIS A 59 -14.40 26.79 -5.00
N LEU A 60 -14.60 25.76 -5.83
CA LEU A 60 -15.32 25.85 -7.08
C LEU A 60 -16.84 26.00 -6.85
N GLY A 61 -17.39 25.32 -5.83
CA GLY A 61 -18.79 25.45 -5.46
C GLY A 61 -19.75 24.99 -6.57
N ASP A 62 -20.83 25.74 -6.77
CA ASP A 62 -21.89 25.42 -7.75
C ASP A 62 -21.72 26.09 -9.11
N ARG A 63 -20.65 26.88 -9.30
CA ARG A 63 -20.46 27.58 -10.56
C ARG A 63 -20.26 26.58 -11.69
N LYS A 64 -20.63 27.02 -12.89
CA LYS A 64 -20.30 26.29 -14.11
C LYS A 64 -18.78 26.26 -14.27
N LEU A 65 -18.23 25.09 -14.51
CA LEU A 65 -16.81 24.91 -14.75
C LEU A 65 -16.45 25.31 -16.17
N GLU A 66 -15.28 25.93 -16.31
CA GLU A 66 -14.66 26.15 -17.60
C GLU A 66 -14.14 24.82 -18.17
N THR A 67 -14.03 24.74 -19.50
CA THR A 67 -13.59 23.50 -20.18
C THR A 67 -12.24 22.99 -19.67
N TRP A 68 -11.31 23.89 -19.39
CA TRP A 68 -9.99 23.50 -18.88
C TRP A 68 -10.06 22.95 -17.44
N GLU A 69 -10.99 23.44 -16.61
CA GLU A 69 -11.17 22.96 -15.24
C GLU A 69 -11.75 21.55 -15.22
N VAL A 70 -12.74 21.29 -16.08
CA VAL A 70 -13.29 19.94 -16.28
C VAL A 70 -12.19 18.97 -16.71
N HIS A 71 -11.34 19.37 -17.67
CA HIS A 71 -10.22 18.53 -18.09
C HIS A 71 -9.20 18.29 -16.97
N SER A 72 -8.82 19.33 -16.21
CA SER A 72 -7.90 19.19 -15.09
C SER A 72 -8.44 18.28 -13.99
N MET A 73 -9.72 18.41 -13.62
CA MET A 73 -10.36 17.57 -12.60
C MET A 73 -10.45 16.11 -13.05
N ARG A 74 -10.79 15.85 -14.32
CA ARG A 74 -10.80 14.49 -14.88
C ARG A 74 -9.41 13.87 -14.93
N ALA A 75 -8.40 14.63 -15.37
CA ALA A 75 -7.03 14.16 -15.40
C ALA A 75 -6.50 13.84 -14.00
N TRP A 76 -6.81 14.70 -13.03
CA TRP A 76 -6.48 14.46 -11.63
C TRP A 76 -7.16 13.19 -11.10
N TRP A 77 -8.47 13.01 -11.37
CA TRP A 77 -9.21 11.83 -10.94
C TRP A 77 -8.61 10.54 -11.52
N ALA A 78 -8.25 10.54 -12.81
CA ALA A 78 -7.62 9.37 -13.43
C ALA A 78 -6.31 8.97 -12.75
N CYS A 79 -5.50 9.95 -12.32
CA CYS A 79 -4.28 9.68 -11.55
C CYS A 79 -4.58 9.15 -10.15
N HIS A 80 -5.55 9.75 -9.44
CA HIS A 80 -5.95 9.30 -8.09
C HIS A 80 -6.53 7.88 -8.11
N GLU A 81 -7.41 7.60 -9.07
CA GLU A 81 -8.02 6.27 -9.30
C GLU A 81 -6.91 5.23 -9.51
N LEU A 82 -5.96 5.49 -10.39
CA LEU A 82 -4.81 4.61 -10.62
C LEU A 82 -3.97 4.40 -9.34
N HIS A 83 -3.67 5.47 -8.61
CA HIS A 83 -2.86 5.40 -7.39
C HIS A 83 -3.51 4.52 -6.32
N VAL A 84 -4.82 4.70 -6.07
CA VAL A 84 -5.57 3.89 -5.10
C VAL A 84 -5.64 2.42 -5.53
N HIS A 85 -5.91 2.16 -6.81
CA HIS A 85 -5.92 0.80 -7.34
C HIS A 85 -4.57 0.11 -7.21
N ASP A 86 -3.48 0.76 -7.61
CA ASP A 86 -2.13 0.20 -7.51
C ASP A 86 -1.75 -0.10 -6.04
N HIS A 87 -2.13 0.80 -5.12
CA HIS A 87 -1.89 0.66 -3.69
C HIS A 87 -2.63 -0.55 -3.10
N HIS A 88 -3.96 -0.62 -3.26
CA HIS A 88 -4.75 -1.73 -2.73
C HIS A 88 -4.44 -3.05 -3.46
N GLN A 89 -4.12 -3.02 -4.76
CA GLN A 89 -3.69 -4.23 -5.48
C GLN A 89 -2.41 -4.80 -4.87
N ASN A 90 -1.43 -3.96 -4.52
CA ASN A 90 -0.22 -4.40 -3.84
C ASN A 90 -0.55 -5.02 -2.47
N GLU A 91 -1.51 -4.48 -1.74
CA GLU A 91 -1.96 -5.06 -0.47
C GLU A 91 -2.64 -6.42 -0.68
N ASP A 92 -3.61 -6.49 -1.58
CA ASP A 92 -4.42 -7.68 -1.83
C ASP A 92 -3.62 -8.84 -2.46
N GLU A 93 -2.73 -8.55 -3.39
CA GLU A 93 -2.01 -9.57 -4.15
C GLU A 93 -0.68 -9.98 -3.51
N ILE A 94 -0.06 -9.10 -2.70
CA ILE A 94 1.30 -9.31 -2.19
C ILE A 94 1.33 -9.30 -0.67
N MET A 95 0.89 -8.20 -0.04
CA MET A 95 1.13 -8.01 1.38
C MET A 95 0.24 -8.89 2.25
N THR A 96 -1.07 -8.84 2.01
CA THR A 96 -2.06 -9.62 2.76
C THR A 96 -1.79 -11.12 2.68
N PRO A 97 -1.55 -11.73 1.49
CA PRO A 97 -1.19 -13.14 1.40
C PRO A 97 0.08 -13.51 2.16
N GLU A 98 1.14 -12.69 2.06
CA GLU A 98 2.39 -12.94 2.79
C GLU A 98 2.17 -12.81 4.31
N MET A 99 1.48 -11.76 4.76
CA MET A 99 1.16 -11.54 6.18
C MET A 99 0.33 -12.69 6.75
N ALA A 100 -0.65 -13.20 6.00
CA ALA A 100 -1.49 -14.33 6.40
C ALA A 100 -0.70 -15.64 6.61
N THR A 101 0.54 -15.76 6.10
CA THR A 101 1.39 -16.92 6.39
C THR A 101 1.86 -16.97 7.84
N ARG A 102 1.86 -15.83 8.56
CA ARG A 102 2.39 -15.71 9.94
C ARG A 102 1.39 -15.10 10.92
N ILE A 103 0.41 -14.34 10.41
CA ILE A 103 -0.51 -13.52 11.19
C ILE A 103 -1.96 -13.97 10.95
N ASN A 104 -2.74 -14.12 12.01
CA ASN A 104 -4.21 -14.22 11.90
C ASN A 104 -4.79 -12.81 11.70
N LEU A 105 -4.88 -12.35 10.45
CA LEU A 105 -5.37 -11.00 10.15
C LEU A 105 -6.88 -10.86 10.42
N PRO A 106 -7.34 -9.74 11.00
CA PRO A 106 -8.76 -9.42 11.05
C PRO A 106 -9.36 -9.35 9.64
N ALA A 107 -10.47 -10.06 9.42
CA ALA A 107 -11.14 -10.12 8.11
C ALA A 107 -11.54 -8.75 7.54
N LYS A 108 -11.77 -7.76 8.40
CA LYS A 108 -12.13 -6.40 8.00
C LYS A 108 -11.04 -5.73 7.16
N LEU A 109 -9.77 -5.96 7.48
CA LEU A 109 -8.63 -5.37 6.76
C LEU A 109 -8.55 -5.82 5.29
N THR A 110 -9.22 -6.92 4.92
CA THR A 110 -9.16 -7.47 3.57
C THR A 110 -10.49 -7.38 2.82
N THR A 111 -11.55 -6.88 3.47
CA THR A 111 -12.91 -6.87 2.89
C THR A 111 -13.43 -5.46 2.61
N ASP A 112 -12.90 -4.44 3.28
CA ASP A 112 -13.34 -3.04 3.11
C ASP A 112 -12.96 -2.46 1.73
N HIS A 113 -11.96 -3.01 1.02
CA HIS A 113 -11.56 -2.56 -0.32
C HIS A 113 -12.71 -2.58 -1.33
N GLN A 114 -13.56 -3.61 -1.32
CA GLN A 114 -14.68 -3.72 -2.27
C GLN A 114 -15.68 -2.57 -2.15
N GLY A 115 -15.93 -2.13 -0.91
CA GLY A 115 -16.77 -0.96 -0.63
C GLY A 115 -16.14 0.33 -1.17
N LEU A 116 -14.83 0.49 -1.04
CA LEU A 116 -14.10 1.64 -1.57
C LEU A 116 -14.13 1.67 -3.10
N ILE A 117 -13.85 0.54 -3.76
CA ILE A 117 -13.89 0.44 -5.23
C ILE A 117 -15.28 0.80 -5.76
N SER A 118 -16.35 0.32 -5.12
CA SER A 118 -17.71 0.65 -5.53
C SER A 118 -18.00 2.17 -5.48
N ARG A 119 -17.44 2.88 -4.50
CA ARG A 119 -17.56 4.35 -4.40
C ARG A 119 -16.72 5.07 -5.44
N MET A 120 -15.55 4.56 -5.75
CA MET A 120 -14.70 5.10 -6.81
C MET A 120 -15.38 4.99 -8.18
N GLU A 121 -16.02 3.86 -8.49
CA GLU A 121 -16.77 3.70 -9.73
C GLU A 121 -17.93 4.71 -9.84
N ALA A 122 -18.62 4.99 -8.74
CA ALA A 122 -19.64 6.05 -8.72
C ALA A 122 -19.04 7.43 -8.99
N LEU A 123 -17.90 7.76 -8.38
CA LEU A 123 -17.19 9.02 -8.62
C LEU A 123 -16.69 9.14 -10.07
N LYS A 124 -16.18 8.06 -10.66
CA LYS A 124 -15.73 8.02 -12.06
C LYS A 124 -16.82 8.42 -13.03
N VAL A 125 -18.05 7.97 -12.80
CA VAL A 125 -19.22 8.38 -13.59
C VAL A 125 -19.51 9.87 -13.43
N LEU A 126 -19.42 10.41 -12.22
CA LEU A 126 -19.61 11.84 -11.97
C LEU A 126 -18.51 12.69 -12.62
N PHE A 127 -17.23 12.32 -12.47
CA PHE A 127 -16.12 13.02 -13.13
C PHE A 127 -16.27 12.99 -14.66
N SER A 128 -16.74 11.88 -15.24
CA SER A 128 -16.97 11.74 -16.67
C SER A 128 -18.08 12.65 -17.21
N ASN A 129 -19.04 13.04 -16.36
CA ASN A 129 -20.17 13.89 -16.72
C ASN A 129 -20.13 15.28 -16.06
N LEU A 130 -18.99 15.64 -15.46
CA LEU A 130 -18.85 16.82 -14.62
C LEU A 130 -19.22 18.12 -15.33
N THR A 131 -20.16 18.88 -14.75
CA THR A 131 -20.48 20.25 -15.19
C THR A 131 -20.25 21.30 -14.10
N SER A 132 -20.35 20.88 -12.84
CA SER A 132 -20.10 21.68 -11.64
C SER A 132 -19.45 20.84 -10.55
N ALA A 133 -18.53 21.42 -9.78
CA ALA A 133 -17.85 20.69 -8.72
C ALA A 133 -18.81 20.26 -7.58
N LYS A 134 -19.91 21.00 -7.36
CA LYS A 134 -20.95 20.64 -6.38
C LYS A 134 -21.57 19.27 -6.62
N GLU A 135 -21.60 18.79 -7.87
CA GLU A 135 -22.10 17.45 -8.23
C GLU A 135 -21.29 16.34 -7.54
N LEU A 136 -20.02 16.60 -7.22
CA LEU A 136 -19.13 15.65 -6.57
C LEU A 136 -19.30 15.64 -5.04
N PHE A 137 -19.82 16.70 -4.45
CA PHE A 137 -19.70 16.97 -3.01
C PHE A 137 -20.12 15.79 -2.11
N PHE A 138 -21.31 15.22 -2.36
CA PHE A 138 -21.82 14.12 -1.55
C PHE A 138 -21.04 12.82 -1.77
N ALA A 139 -20.88 12.39 -3.01
CA ALA A 139 -20.15 11.16 -3.34
C ALA A 139 -18.68 11.22 -2.87
N TRP A 140 -18.05 12.38 -3.00
CA TRP A 140 -16.70 12.64 -2.53
C TRP A 140 -16.60 12.55 -1.01
N SER A 141 -17.54 13.17 -0.29
CA SER A 141 -17.59 13.10 1.16
C SER A 141 -17.77 11.66 1.65
N GLU A 142 -18.66 10.90 1.00
CA GLU A 142 -18.88 9.49 1.31
C GLU A 142 -17.64 8.61 1.06
N TYR A 143 -16.92 8.89 -0.01
CA TYR A 143 -15.65 8.25 -0.31
C TYR A 143 -14.60 8.58 0.77
N GLN A 144 -14.47 9.84 1.18
CA GLN A 144 -13.53 10.23 2.24
C GLN A 144 -13.80 9.61 3.59
N VAL A 145 -15.07 9.59 4.03
CA VAL A 145 -15.45 8.99 5.31
C VAL A 145 -15.31 7.46 5.29
N SER A 146 -15.08 6.86 4.13
CA SER A 146 -14.75 5.44 4.00
C SER A 146 -13.23 5.22 3.94
N MET A 147 -12.53 6.03 3.13
CA MET A 147 -11.09 5.89 2.89
C MET A 147 -10.25 6.28 4.12
N LEU A 148 -10.50 7.44 4.73
CA LEU A 148 -9.66 7.92 5.84
C LEU A 148 -9.68 6.97 7.06
N PRO A 149 -10.83 6.44 7.50
CA PRO A 149 -10.84 5.47 8.59
C PRO A 149 -10.20 4.13 8.22
N HIS A 150 -10.31 3.71 6.96
CA HIS A 150 -9.68 2.48 6.45
C HIS A 150 -8.14 2.59 6.51
N LEU A 151 -7.57 3.63 5.91
CA LEU A 151 -6.12 3.90 5.97
C LEU A 151 -5.61 3.96 7.41
N PHE A 152 -6.36 4.62 8.30
CA PHE A 152 -5.95 4.71 9.71
C PHE A 152 -6.01 3.35 10.41
N GLU A 153 -7.03 2.54 10.16
CA GLU A 153 -7.16 1.21 10.77
C GLU A 153 -6.00 0.28 10.39
N GLU A 154 -5.58 0.29 9.12
CA GLU A 154 -4.41 -0.47 8.66
C GLU A 154 -3.13 -0.05 9.37
N GLU A 155 -2.93 1.25 9.58
CA GLU A 155 -1.77 1.77 10.30
C GLU A 155 -1.78 1.38 11.78
N GLN A 156 -2.95 1.25 12.38
CA GLN A 156 -3.09 0.85 13.79
C GLN A 156 -3.02 -0.66 13.99
N ILE A 157 -3.26 -1.46 12.94
CA ILE A 157 -3.37 -2.92 13.04
C ILE A 157 -2.38 -3.63 12.12
N ALA A 158 -2.50 -3.47 10.81
CA ALA A 158 -1.72 -4.20 9.82
C ALA A 158 -0.22 -3.88 9.95
N LEU A 159 0.14 -2.60 10.03
CA LEU A 159 1.56 -2.19 10.07
C LEU A 159 2.29 -2.68 11.34
N PRO A 160 1.75 -2.53 12.57
CA PRO A 160 2.39 -3.09 13.77
C PRO A 160 2.53 -4.62 13.71
N LEU A 161 1.53 -5.32 13.16
CA LEU A 161 1.61 -6.77 12.98
C LEU A 161 2.67 -7.15 11.94
N LEU A 162 2.73 -6.47 10.80
CA LEU A 162 3.77 -6.68 9.79
C LEU A 162 5.16 -6.55 10.43
N ARG A 163 5.41 -5.45 11.15
CA ARG A 163 6.72 -5.19 11.72
C ARG A 163 7.10 -6.15 12.85
N ALA A 164 6.13 -6.62 13.63
CA ALA A 164 6.37 -7.59 14.69
C ALA A 164 6.70 -9.00 14.18
N PHE A 165 6.17 -9.41 13.02
CA PHE A 165 6.32 -10.79 12.50
C PHE A 165 7.31 -10.91 11.33
N PHE A 166 7.71 -9.79 10.73
CA PHE A 166 8.58 -9.76 9.56
C PHE A 166 9.82 -8.89 9.83
N THR A 167 10.96 -9.38 9.35
CA THR A 167 12.20 -8.59 9.32
C THR A 167 12.07 -7.49 8.27
N PRO A 168 12.64 -6.29 8.50
CA PRO A 168 12.64 -5.24 7.48
C PRO A 168 13.29 -5.73 6.18
N PRO A 169 12.86 -5.20 5.03
CA PRO A 169 13.40 -5.62 3.75
C PRO A 169 14.87 -5.16 3.65
N ARG A 170 15.73 -5.98 3.03
CA ARG A 170 17.18 -5.75 2.97
C ARG A 170 17.56 -4.46 2.23
N ARG A 171 16.65 -3.92 1.42
CA ARG A 171 16.62 -2.55 0.91
C ARG A 171 15.17 -2.08 1.02
N PRO A 172 14.89 -0.81 1.39
CA PRO A 172 13.55 -0.26 1.25
C PRO A 172 13.23 -0.23 -0.25
N ARG A 173 12.59 -1.28 -0.75
CA ARG A 173 12.23 -1.44 -2.16
C ARG A 173 10.75 -1.76 -2.24
N TRP A 174 9.95 -0.71 -2.12
CA TRP A 174 8.57 -0.72 -2.54
C TRP A 174 8.56 -0.51 -4.05
N SER A 175 8.83 -1.59 -4.78
CA SER A 175 8.55 -1.68 -6.21
C SER A 175 7.73 -2.95 -6.37
N ALA A 176 6.59 -2.86 -7.07
CA ALA A 176 5.55 -3.89 -7.27
C ALA A 176 6.01 -5.25 -7.85
N ARG A 177 7.30 -5.59 -7.83
CA ARG A 177 7.89 -6.79 -8.48
C ARG A 177 8.93 -7.55 -7.65
N SER A 178 9.01 -7.39 -6.33
CA SER A 178 10.07 -8.02 -5.52
C SER A 178 9.51 -8.78 -4.30
N SER A 179 9.12 -10.03 -4.53
CA SER A 179 8.55 -11.01 -3.59
C SER A 179 9.56 -11.65 -2.62
N LYS A 180 10.44 -10.88 -1.95
CA LYS A 180 11.40 -11.47 -0.98
C LYS A 180 11.38 -10.79 0.38
N TRP A 181 10.35 -11.12 1.17
CA TRP A 181 10.30 -10.87 2.60
C TRP A 181 10.85 -12.09 3.38
N GLY A 182 12.14 -12.05 3.73
CA GLY A 182 12.70 -12.76 4.89
C GLY A 182 12.56 -14.30 4.99
N SER A 183 13.14 -15.08 4.07
CA SER A 183 13.46 -16.49 4.39
C SER A 183 14.67 -16.59 5.33
N PRO A 184 14.65 -17.47 6.36
CA PRO A 184 15.85 -17.81 7.13
C PRO A 184 16.93 -18.38 6.19
N ARG A 185 18.19 -18.02 6.44
CA ARG A 185 19.35 -18.57 5.69
C ARG A 185 19.28 -20.11 5.70
N ARG A 186 19.12 -20.75 4.55
CA ARG A 186 19.70 -22.07 4.34
C ARG A 186 21.22 -21.87 4.30
N SER A 187 21.93 -22.55 5.18
CA SER A 187 23.39 -22.64 5.18
C SER A 187 23.87 -22.97 3.77
N ALA A 188 24.77 -22.16 3.22
CA ALA A 188 25.35 -22.42 1.91
C ALA A 188 26.09 -23.77 1.92
N PRO A 189 25.91 -24.65 0.92
CA PRO A 189 26.82 -25.76 0.74
C PRO A 189 28.21 -25.22 0.35
N SER A 190 29.25 -25.81 0.96
CA SER A 190 30.65 -25.49 0.72
C SER A 190 30.98 -25.54 -0.77
N SER A 191 31.52 -24.45 -1.30
CA SER A 191 32.05 -24.38 -2.66
C SER A 191 33.33 -25.21 -2.78
N THR A 192 33.24 -26.40 -3.37
CA THR A 192 34.38 -27.07 -3.98
C THR A 192 34.32 -26.91 -5.49
N GLY A 193 35.33 -26.24 -6.04
CA GLY A 193 35.86 -26.52 -7.37
C GLY A 193 35.24 -25.75 -8.54
N TRP A 194 35.81 -24.58 -8.84
CA TRP A 194 35.95 -24.16 -10.23
C TRP A 194 37.26 -23.38 -10.40
N ALA A 195 38.25 -24.02 -11.02
CA ALA A 195 39.50 -23.38 -11.42
C ALA A 195 39.31 -22.81 -12.85
N PRO A 196 39.75 -21.57 -13.12
CA PRO A 196 39.66 -21.00 -14.46
C PRO A 196 40.74 -21.61 -15.36
N GLN A 197 40.32 -22.15 -16.51
CA GLN A 197 41.23 -22.52 -17.59
C GLN A 197 41.71 -21.26 -18.31
N THR A 198 43.03 -21.08 -18.40
CA THR A 198 43.67 -20.04 -19.20
C THR A 198 43.63 -20.40 -20.69
N PRO A 199 43.35 -19.45 -21.60
CA PRO A 199 43.33 -19.71 -23.03
C PRO A 199 44.74 -19.89 -23.61
N THR A 200 44.89 -20.85 -24.51
CA THR A 200 46.09 -21.13 -25.31
C THR A 200 46.29 -20.07 -26.42
N PRO A 201 47.54 -19.66 -26.72
CA PRO A 201 47.82 -18.72 -27.81
C PRO A 201 47.83 -19.41 -29.18
N PRO A 202 47.60 -18.66 -30.28
CA PRO A 202 47.55 -19.23 -31.62
C PRO A 202 48.93 -19.55 -32.20
N THR A 203 49.00 -20.62 -32.99
CA THR A 203 50.18 -21.09 -33.72
C THR A 203 50.50 -20.16 -34.91
N PRO A 204 51.77 -19.79 -35.14
CA PRO A 204 52.15 -19.02 -36.31
C PRO A 204 52.17 -19.90 -37.56
N THR A 205 51.64 -19.40 -38.67
CA THR A 205 51.80 -19.98 -40.00
C THR A 205 52.95 -19.29 -40.71
N LEU A 206 53.81 -20.10 -41.36
CA LEU A 206 54.95 -19.70 -42.18
C LEU A 206 54.53 -19.06 -43.50
#